data_AF-A0A117MR44-F1
#
_entry.id   AF-A0A117MR44-F1
#
_cell.length_a   1.000
_cell.length_b   1.000
_cell.length_c   1.000
_cell.angle_alpha   90.00
_cell.angle_beta   90.00
_cell.angle_gamma   90.00
#
_symmetry.space_group_name_H-M   'P 1'
#
loop_
_entity.id
_entity.type
_entity.pdbx_description
1 polymer ?
#
loop_
_entity_poly.entity_id
_entity_poly.type
_entity_poly.pdbx_seq_one_letter_code
_entity_poly.pdbx_strand_id
1 'polypeptide(L)' 'MAPGPQYRIGADGLVEETGHPAVDAVLSSLANAARLVPGEQIAEYEAAHQVLQETLASIDR' A
#
# COMPACT_ATOMS: atom_id res chain seq x y z
N MET A 1 -8.65 -22.20 -12.23
CA MET A 1 -7.34 -21.67 -11.80
C MET A 1 -7.50 -20.17 -11.72
N ALA A 2 -7.68 -19.60 -10.52
CA ALA A 2 -7.64 -18.15 -10.39
C ALA A 2 -6.22 -17.70 -10.79
N PRO A 3 -6.06 -16.62 -11.59
CA PRO A 3 -4.74 -16.12 -11.93
C PRO A 3 -3.99 -15.82 -10.62
N GLY A 4 -2.75 -16.31 -10.51
CA GLY A 4 -1.91 -16.02 -9.35
C GLY A 4 -1.67 -14.51 -9.21
N PRO A 5 -1.30 -14.04 -8.01
CA PRO A 5 -1.02 -12.63 -7.76
C PRO A 5 0.00 -12.11 -8.78
N GLN A 6 -0.38 -11.02 -9.46
CA GLN A 6 0.43 -10.39 -10.49
C GLN A 6 1.24 -9.28 -9.83
N TYR A 7 2.32 -9.68 -9.17
CA TYR A 7 3.21 -8.72 -8.53
C TYR A 7 3.91 -7.87 -9.60
N ARG A 8 3.88 -6.55 -9.44
CA ARG A 8 4.78 -5.65 -10.15
C ARG A 8 5.89 -5.22 -9.21
N ILE A 9 7.13 -5.39 -9.67
CA ILE A 9 8.33 -4.99 -8.92
C ILE A 9 8.89 -3.72 -9.55
N GLY A 10 9.18 -2.73 -8.72
CA GLY A 10 9.80 -1.47 -9.10
C GLY A 10 11.29 -1.61 -9.39
N ALA A 11 11.89 -0.55 -9.92
CA ALA A 11 13.32 -0.51 -10.25
C ALA A 11 14.24 -0.66 -9.02
N ASP A 12 13.72 -0.39 -7.83
CA ASP A 12 14.36 -0.55 -6.52
C ASP A 12 14.23 -1.97 -5.95
N GLY A 13 13.57 -2.89 -6.67
CA GLY A 13 13.34 -4.26 -6.24
C GLY A 13 12.20 -4.42 -5.22
N LEU A 14 11.47 -3.35 -4.91
CA LEU A 14 10.31 -3.39 -4.03
C LEU A 14 9.02 -3.67 -4.80
N VAL A 15 8.01 -4.23 -4.11
CA VAL A 15 6.70 -4.48 -4.71
C VAL A 15 5.95 -3.15 -4.85
N GLU A 16 5.62 -2.78 -6.09
CA GLU A 16 4.81 -1.60 -6.41
C GLU A 16 3.32 -1.95 -6.49
N GLU A 17 3.01 -3.15 -6.98
CA GLU A 17 1.65 -3.69 -7.00
C GLU A 17 1.65 -5.15 -6.60
N THR A 18 0.64 -5.51 -5.82
CA THR A 18 0.38 -6.87 -5.34
C THR A 18 -0.68 -7.58 -6.18
N GLY A 19 -1.42 -6.84 -7.00
CA GLY A 19 -2.61 -7.31 -7.70
C GLY A 19 -3.85 -7.38 -6.81
N HIS A 20 -3.74 -6.90 -5.55
CA HIS A 20 -4.87 -6.77 -4.64
C HIS A 20 -5.28 -5.29 -4.56
N PRO A 21 -6.42 -4.88 -5.14
CA PRO A 21 -6.78 -3.47 -5.33
C PRO A 21 -6.72 -2.63 -4.05
N ALA A 22 -7.17 -3.19 -2.91
CA ALA A 22 -7.15 -2.48 -1.64
C ALA A 22 -5.72 -2.30 -1.07
N VAL A 23 -4.83 -3.27 -1.29
CA VAL A 23 -3.44 -3.18 -0.83
C VAL A 23 -2.67 -2.22 -1.75
N ASP A 24 -2.93 -2.27 -3.06
CA ASP A 24 -2.32 -1.38 -4.04
C ASP A 24 -2.71 0.09 -3.80
N ALA A 25 -3.95 0.35 -3.37
CA ALA A 25 -4.39 1.68 -2.96
C ALA A 25 -3.61 2.23 -1.76
N VAL A 26 -3.30 1.37 -0.77
CA VAL A 26 -2.46 1.76 0.37
C VAL A 26 -1.02 2.05 -0.07
N LEU A 27 -0.43 1.21 -0.92
CA LEU A 27 0.93 1.44 -1.44
C LEU A 27 1.02 2.78 -2.18
N SER A 28 -0.01 3.11 -2.97
CA SER A 28 -0.12 4.43 -3.60
C SER A 28 -0.23 5.57 -2.59
N SER A 29 -1.01 5.39 -1.51
CA SER A 29 -1.12 6.38 -0.42
C SER A 29 0.23 6.64 0.24
N LEU A 30 1.00 5.59 0.56
CA LEU A 30 2.35 5.71 1.13
C LEU A 30 3.30 6.45 0.17
N ALA A 31 3.24 6.15 -1.13
CA ALA A 31 4.04 6.84 -2.14
C ALA A 31 3.67 8.34 -2.27
N ASN A 32 2.40 8.69 -2.05
CA ASN A 32 1.95 10.08 -2.02
C ASN A 32 2.41 10.77 -0.73
N ALA A 33 2.27 10.13 0.43
CA ALA A 33 2.71 10.64 1.72
C ALA A 33 4.21 10.99 1.71
N ALA A 34 5.03 10.13 1.11
CA ALA A 34 6.48 10.34 0.97
C ALA A 34 6.86 11.63 0.22
N ARG A 35 5.94 12.20 -0.57
CA ARG A 35 6.17 13.45 -1.34
C ARG A 35 5.76 14.71 -0.58
N LEU A 36 5.14 14.58 0.60
CA LEU A 36 4.70 15.71 1.42
C LEU A 36 5.85 16.33 2.20
N VAL A 37 5.62 17.52 2.75
CA VAL A 37 6.58 18.14 3.66
C VAL A 37 6.67 17.35 4.97
N PRO A 38 7.83 17.28 5.65
CA PRO A 38 8.03 16.40 6.81
C PRO A 38 6.98 16.54 7.92
N GLY A 39 6.44 17.76 8.13
CA GLY A 39 5.41 18.01 9.13
C GLY A 39 4.06 17.35 8.84
N GLU A 40 3.77 17.03 7.58
CA GLU A 40 2.50 16.41 7.14
C GLU A 40 2.66 14.91 6.89
N GLN A 41 3.89 14.42 6.69
CA GLN A 41 4.17 13.01 6.41
C GLN A 41 3.63 12.07 7.49
N ILE A 42 3.80 12.41 8.77
CA ILE A 42 3.44 11.52 9.89
C ILE A 42 1.95 11.18 9.86
N ALA A 43 1.09 12.19 9.73
CA ALA A 43 -0.36 12.01 9.74
C ALA A 43 -0.83 11.10 8.58
N GLU A 44 -0.27 11.29 7.39
CA GLU A 44 -0.63 10.49 6.21
C GLU A 44 -0.07 9.06 6.29
N TYR A 45 1.14 8.87 6.84
CA TYR A 45 1.67 7.53 7.11
C TYR A 45 0.83 6.78 8.14
N GLU A 46 0.39 7.45 9.22
CA GLU A 46 -0.49 6.85 10.23
C GLU A 46 -1.85 6.47 9.63
N ALA A 47 -2.44 7.34 8.82
CA ALA A 47 -3.69 7.06 8.13
C ALA A 47 -3.55 5.86 7.17
N ALA A 48 -2.51 5.84 6.34
CA ALA A 48 -2.23 4.73 5.42
C ALA A 48 -1.99 3.42 6.18
N HIS A 49 -1.29 3.46 7.32
CA HIS A 49 -1.06 2.30 8.17
C HIS A 49 -2.37 1.76 8.78
N GLN A 50 -3.25 2.62 9.27
CA GLN A 50 -4.56 2.20 9.79
C GLN A 50 -5.38 1.49 8.70
N VAL A 51 -5.47 2.08 7.51
CA VAL A 51 -6.19 1.48 6.37
C VAL A 51 -5.58 0.14 5.96
N LEU A 52 -4.25 0.02 6.01
CA LEU A 52 -3.58 -1.25 5.75
C LEU A 52 -3.99 -2.33 6.75
N GLN A 53 -3.96 -2.01 8.05
CA GLN A 53 -4.35 -2.94 9.10
C GLN A 53 -5.79 -3.42 8.92
N GLU A 54 -6.72 -2.50 8.65
CA GLU A 54 -8.13 -2.82 8.39
C GLU A 54 -8.29 -3.71 7.15
N THR A 55 -7.57 -3.39 6.07
CA THR A 55 -7.58 -4.16 4.83
C THR A 55 -7.09 -5.59 5.05
N LEU A 56 -5.94 -5.76 5.74
CA LEU A 56 -5.37 -7.07 6.03
C LEU A 56 -6.28 -7.89 6.94
N ALA A 57 -6.86 -7.27 7.97
CA ALA A 57 -7.83 -7.94 8.84
C ALA A 57 -9.09 -8.39 8.08
N SER A 58 -9.50 -7.65 7.05
CA SER A 58 -10.63 -8.05 6.19
C SER A 58 -10.28 -9.19 5.24
N ILE A 59 -9.02 -9.34 4.81
CA ILE A 59 -8.57 -10.42 3.91
C ILE A 59 -8.42 -11.74 4.67
N ASP A 60 -7.99 -11.68 5.93
CA ASP A 60 -7.80 -12.85 6.79
C ASP A 60 -9.12 -13.57 7.14
N ARG A 61 -10.25 -12.87 7.03
CA ARG A 61 -11.60 -13.35 7.40
C ARG A 61 -12.29 -14.16 6.31
#